data_AF-A0A1Z9BZ41-F1
#
_entry.id   AF-A0A1Z9BZ41-F1
#
_cell.length_a   1.000
_cell.length_b   1.000
_cell.length_c   1.000
_cell.angle_alpha   90.00
_cell.angle_beta   90.00
_cell.angle_gamma   90.00
#
_symmetry.space_group_name_H-M   'P 1'
#
loop_
_entity.id
_entity.type
_entity.pdbx_description
1 polymer ?
#
loop_
_entity_poly.entity_id
_entity_poly.type
_entity_poly.pdbx_seq_one_letter_code
_entity_poly.pdbx_strand_id
1 'polypeptide(L)'
;MSNPDFNHRLAKRCAEFGARLIHFSTDCVFAGTKGNYTEDDPSDATDLYGQTKHQGEVAEPHCITLRSSVIGPEISSSLALLNWFISQRGETIRGFTRAIYSGFTTIEMARIVERILTNHPSLSGVWQLASEPISKYNLLKLCQAKLDWEGTIEPDDAFVCDRSLDGSRFNQLTGYQPPSWDAMITELAETL
;
A
#
# COMPACT_ATOMS: atom_id res chain seq x y z
N MET A 1 -1.41 -12.79 -22.21
CA MET A 1 -0.15 -12.48 -21.50
C MET A 1 -0.51 -12.33 -20.05
N SER A 2 0.14 -13.09 -19.15
CA SER A 2 -0.14 -12.99 -17.72
C SER A 2 0.45 -11.67 -17.16
N ASN A 3 -0.06 -11.21 -16.01
CA ASN A 3 0.48 -10.02 -15.34
C ASN A 3 1.98 -10.16 -14.98
N PRO A 4 2.47 -11.32 -14.49
CA PRO A 4 3.91 -11.54 -14.28
C PRO A 4 4.76 -11.39 -15.54
N ASP A 5 4.37 -12.05 -16.63
CA ASP A 5 5.15 -12.03 -17.88
C ASP A 5 5.30 -10.62 -18.44
N PHE A 6 4.27 -9.78 -18.27
CA PHE A 6 4.31 -8.39 -18.69
C PHE A 6 5.38 -7.60 -17.93
N ASN A 7 5.43 -7.73 -16.61
CA ASN A 7 6.36 -6.97 -15.76
C ASN A 7 7.81 -7.31 -16.09
N HIS A 8 8.15 -8.59 -16.21
CA HIS A 8 9.50 -9.04 -16.58
C HIS A 8 9.90 -8.56 -17.99
N ARG A 9 8.96 -8.58 -18.95
CA ARG A 9 9.21 -8.05 -20.29
C ARG A 9 9.40 -6.53 -20.29
N LEU A 10 8.64 -5.81 -19.48
CA LEU A 10 8.79 -4.37 -19.32
C LEU A 10 10.14 -4.03 -18.70
N ALA A 11 10.56 -4.73 -17.64
CA ALA A 11 11.88 -4.58 -17.03
C ALA A 11 13.00 -4.77 -18.06
N LYS A 12 12.91 -5.82 -18.89
CA LYS A 12 13.86 -6.04 -19.98
C LYS A 12 13.90 -4.89 -20.98
N ARG A 13 12.74 -4.36 -21.39
CA ARG A 13 12.68 -3.20 -22.29
C ARG A 13 13.27 -1.94 -21.65
N CYS A 14 13.00 -1.69 -20.38
CA CYS A 14 13.61 -0.58 -19.64
C CYS A 14 15.15 -0.67 -19.68
N ALA A 15 15.72 -1.86 -19.49
CA ALA A 15 17.16 -2.06 -19.60
C ALA A 15 17.71 -1.71 -21.00
N GLU A 16 17.01 -2.12 -22.06
CA GLU A 16 17.41 -1.84 -23.46
C GLU A 16 17.46 -0.33 -23.77
N PHE A 17 16.60 0.47 -23.12
CA PHE A 17 16.55 1.92 -23.28
C PHE A 17 17.31 2.71 -22.20
N GLY A 18 17.95 2.04 -21.24
CA GLY A 18 18.59 2.70 -20.10
C GLY A 18 17.61 3.43 -19.17
N ALA A 19 16.34 2.99 -19.13
CA ALA A 19 15.30 3.55 -18.28
C ALA A 19 15.23 2.83 -16.93
N ARG A 20 14.85 3.56 -15.87
CA ARG A 20 14.50 2.97 -14.58
C ARG A 20 13.05 2.48 -14.59
N LEU A 21 12.79 1.38 -13.90
CA LEU A 21 11.45 0.85 -13.67
C LEU A 21 11.11 0.91 -12.18
N ILE A 22 10.01 1.60 -11.85
CA ILE A 22 9.38 1.54 -10.52
C ILE A 22 8.15 0.65 -10.65
N HIS A 23 8.18 -0.48 -9.96
CA HIS A 23 7.10 -1.46 -9.94
C HIS A 23 6.40 -1.44 -8.59
N PHE A 24 5.07 -1.29 -8.59
CA PHE A 24 4.29 -1.40 -7.36
C PHE A 24 3.82 -2.84 -7.15
N SER A 25 4.25 -3.45 -6.06
CA SER A 25 3.73 -4.71 -5.54
C SER A 25 2.66 -4.43 -4.47
N THR A 26 2.42 -5.36 -3.55
CA THR A 26 1.34 -5.29 -2.55
C THR A 26 1.73 -6.02 -1.26
N ASP A 27 1.12 -5.65 -0.14
CA ASP A 27 1.12 -6.45 1.10
C ASP A 27 0.36 -7.78 0.98
N CYS A 28 -0.49 -7.94 -0.04
CA CYS A 28 -1.25 -9.16 -0.31
C CYS A 28 -0.37 -10.32 -0.76
N VAL A 29 0.94 -10.12 -0.91
CA VAL A 29 1.92 -11.20 -1.06
C VAL A 29 2.09 -12.02 0.23
N PHE A 30 1.53 -11.56 1.34
CA PHE A 30 1.50 -12.24 2.63
C PHE A 30 0.09 -12.72 3.02
N ALA A 31 0.02 -13.85 3.74
CA ALA A 31 -1.24 -14.47 4.16
C ALA A 31 -2.04 -13.61 5.15
N GLY A 32 -1.37 -12.78 5.95
CA GLY A 32 -2.02 -11.90 6.92
C GLY A 32 -2.27 -12.56 8.28
N THR A 33 -1.50 -13.58 8.64
CA THR A 33 -1.66 -14.37 9.88
C THR A 33 -0.71 -13.93 11.01
N LYS A 34 0.35 -13.19 10.68
CA LYS A 34 1.43 -12.79 11.60
C LYS A 34 1.42 -11.29 11.92
N GLY A 35 1.22 -10.44 10.91
CA GLY A 35 1.53 -9.01 10.98
C GLY A 35 3.04 -8.74 11.01
N ASN A 36 3.41 -7.47 10.89
CA ASN A 36 4.79 -6.98 10.88
C ASN A 36 5.73 -7.83 10.01
N TYR A 37 5.31 -8.08 8.77
CA TYR A 37 6.08 -8.86 7.81
C TYR A 37 7.34 -8.10 7.38
N THR A 38 8.46 -8.80 7.33
CA THR A 38 9.79 -8.30 6.92
C THR A 38 10.14 -8.81 5.53
N GLU A 39 11.17 -8.27 4.87
CA GLU A 39 11.58 -8.74 3.54
C GLU A 39 12.06 -10.20 3.54
N ASP A 40 12.46 -10.73 4.69
CA ASP A 40 12.94 -12.10 4.87
C ASP A 40 11.79 -13.09 5.13
N ASP A 41 10.58 -12.61 5.40
CA ASP A 41 9.41 -13.48 5.55
C ASP A 41 8.98 -14.07 4.19
N PRO A 42 8.54 -15.34 4.16
CA PRO A 42 8.07 -15.96 2.92
C PRO A 42 6.81 -15.25 2.42
N SER A 43 6.74 -14.99 1.11
CA SER A 43 5.53 -14.52 0.45
C SER A 43 4.54 -15.68 0.30
N ASP A 44 3.70 -15.88 1.33
CA ASP A 44 2.83 -17.03 1.56
C ASP A 44 1.37 -16.79 1.15
N ALA A 45 1.12 -15.82 0.27
CA ALA A 45 -0.22 -15.54 -0.27
C ALA A 45 -0.92 -16.79 -0.81
N THR A 46 -2.13 -17.05 -0.31
CA THR A 46 -2.97 -18.18 -0.74
C THR A 46 -3.95 -17.82 -1.85
N ASP A 47 -4.20 -16.52 -2.07
CA ASP A 47 -5.06 -16.04 -3.13
C ASP A 47 -4.30 -15.86 -4.46
N LEU A 48 -5.02 -16.00 -5.57
CA LEU A 48 -4.43 -15.88 -6.92
C LEU A 48 -3.84 -14.50 -7.16
N TYR A 49 -4.44 -13.45 -6.59
CA TYR A 49 -3.99 -12.07 -6.77
C TYR A 49 -2.57 -11.86 -6.20
N GLY A 50 -2.37 -12.18 -4.92
CA GLY A 50 -1.09 -12.08 -4.23
C GLY A 50 -0.01 -12.93 -4.88
N GLN A 51 -0.35 -14.15 -5.31
CA GLN A 51 0.58 -15.02 -6.05
C GLN A 51 1.02 -14.39 -7.37
N THR A 52 0.08 -13.85 -8.17
CA THR A 52 0.45 -13.19 -9.43
C THR A 52 1.25 -11.92 -9.22
N LYS A 53 0.99 -11.16 -8.15
CA LYS A 53 1.75 -9.95 -7.83
C LYS A 53 3.17 -10.31 -7.42
N HIS A 54 3.35 -11.31 -6.56
CA HIS A 54 4.66 -11.79 -6.16
C HIS A 54 5.48 -12.32 -7.34
N GLN A 55 4.87 -13.15 -8.20
CA GLN A 55 5.54 -13.68 -9.40
C GLN A 55 5.96 -12.59 -10.40
N GLY A 56 5.27 -11.45 -10.38
CA GLY A 56 5.57 -10.30 -11.23
C GLY A 56 6.57 -9.30 -10.63
N GLU A 57 7.11 -9.54 -9.44
CA GLU A 57 8.11 -8.67 -8.82
C GLU A 57 9.43 -8.72 -9.58
N VAL A 58 10.04 -7.56 -9.76
CA VAL A 58 11.28 -7.35 -10.52
C VAL A 58 12.34 -6.72 -9.63
N ALA A 59 13.58 -7.17 -9.76
CA ALA A 59 14.66 -6.84 -8.81
C ALA A 59 16.01 -6.56 -9.49
N GLU A 60 16.02 -6.36 -10.81
CA GLU A 60 17.22 -6.02 -11.57
C GLU A 60 17.81 -4.66 -11.12
N PRO A 61 19.08 -4.36 -11.42
CA PRO A 61 19.74 -3.13 -10.95
C PRO A 61 19.07 -1.81 -11.38
N HIS A 62 18.31 -1.78 -12.47
CA HIS A 62 17.54 -0.62 -12.93
C HIS A 62 16.07 -0.64 -12.46
N CYS A 63 15.68 -1.66 -11.72
CA CYS A 63 14.33 -1.88 -11.21
C CYS A 63 14.27 -1.63 -9.70
N ILE A 64 13.17 -1.04 -9.26
CA ILE A 64 12.77 -1.02 -7.86
C ILE A 64 11.33 -1.53 -7.75
N THR A 65 11.12 -2.51 -6.87
CA THR A 65 9.78 -3.00 -6.52
C THR A 65 9.41 -2.50 -5.13
N LEU A 66 8.24 -1.89 -5.02
CA LEU A 66 7.70 -1.33 -3.78
C LEU A 66 6.52 -2.16 -3.30
N ARG A 67 6.70 -2.92 -2.23
CA ARG A 67 5.62 -3.62 -1.52
C ARG A 67 4.98 -2.65 -0.53
N SER A 68 3.72 -2.31 -0.76
CA SER A 68 2.94 -1.46 0.14
C SER A 68 1.46 -1.57 -0.20
N SER A 69 0.65 -0.84 0.54
CA SER A 69 -0.75 -0.60 0.21
C SER A 69 -1.02 0.90 0.12
N VAL A 70 -2.01 1.28 -0.68
CA VAL A 70 -2.37 2.69 -0.87
C VAL A 70 -3.85 2.95 -0.62
N ILE A 71 -4.16 4.10 -0.05
CA ILE A 71 -5.50 4.66 0.07
C ILE A 71 -5.57 6.02 -0.64
N GLY A 72 -6.59 6.24 -1.45
CA GLY A 72 -6.75 7.46 -2.22
C GLY A 72 -7.92 7.36 -3.19
N PRO A 73 -8.25 8.46 -3.87
CA PRO A 73 -9.37 8.49 -4.81
C PRO A 73 -9.11 7.58 -6.01
N GLU A 74 -10.14 6.85 -6.42
CA GLU A 74 -10.19 6.17 -7.72
C GLU A 74 -10.80 7.06 -8.79
N ILE A 75 -10.27 6.99 -10.02
CA ILE A 75 -10.72 7.81 -11.15
C ILE A 75 -12.07 7.32 -11.71
N SER A 76 -12.32 6.01 -11.74
CA SER A 76 -13.47 5.44 -12.47
C SER A 76 -14.18 4.27 -11.78
N SER A 77 -13.80 3.91 -10.55
CA SER A 77 -14.42 2.81 -9.79
C SER A 77 -14.70 3.22 -8.34
N SER A 78 -15.40 2.34 -7.63
CA SER A 78 -15.70 2.43 -6.19
C SER A 78 -15.23 1.19 -5.44
N LEU A 79 -14.15 0.56 -5.91
CA LEU A 79 -13.63 -0.69 -5.36
C LEU A 79 -12.55 -0.44 -4.29
N ALA A 80 -11.81 0.65 -4.40
CA ALA A 80 -10.89 1.07 -3.34
C ALA A 80 -11.65 1.46 -2.07
N LEU A 81 -10.99 1.22 -0.94
CA LEU A 81 -11.52 1.46 0.39
C LEU A 81 -12.11 2.87 0.56
N LEU A 82 -11.44 3.91 0.05
CA LEU A 82 -11.89 5.29 0.20
C LEU A 82 -13.17 5.57 -0.60
N ASN A 83 -13.18 5.28 -1.91
CA ASN A 83 -14.37 5.53 -2.74
C ASN A 83 -15.55 4.67 -2.29
N TRP A 84 -15.31 3.41 -1.91
CA TRP A 84 -16.33 2.55 -1.29
C TRP A 84 -16.89 3.21 -0.03
N PHE A 85 -16.03 3.67 0.89
CA PHE A 85 -16.45 4.31 2.13
C PHE A 85 -17.29 5.57 1.89
N ILE A 86 -16.83 6.45 1.00
CA ILE A 86 -17.57 7.66 0.61
C ILE A 86 -18.94 7.31 0.04
N SER A 87 -19.04 6.25 -0.76
CA SER A 87 -20.32 5.83 -1.35
C SER A 87 -21.32 5.26 -0.36
N GLN A 88 -20.92 4.95 0.88
CA GLN A 88 -21.81 4.46 1.94
C GLN A 88 -22.40 5.60 2.80
N ARG A 89 -22.26 6.87 2.41
CA ARG A 89 -22.73 8.02 3.22
C ARG A 89 -24.20 7.86 3.62
N GLY A 90 -24.46 8.04 4.91
CA GLY A 90 -25.78 7.89 5.53
C GLY A 90 -26.09 6.48 6.05
N GLU A 91 -25.28 5.48 5.71
CA GLU A 91 -25.50 4.08 6.09
C GLU A 91 -24.81 3.71 7.41
N THR A 92 -25.19 2.54 7.94
CA THR A 92 -24.43 1.84 8.99
C THR A 92 -23.54 0.79 8.32
N ILE A 93 -22.22 0.95 8.50
CA ILE A 93 -21.22 0.03 7.96
C ILE A 93 -20.45 -0.67 9.07
N ARG A 94 -19.82 -1.79 8.73
CA ARG A 94 -18.91 -2.50 9.64
C ARG A 94 -17.47 -2.10 9.38
N GLY A 95 -16.75 -1.75 10.44
CA GLY A 95 -15.31 -1.51 10.42
C GLY A 95 -14.56 -2.63 11.13
N PHE A 96 -13.69 -3.32 10.41
CA PHE A 96 -12.91 -4.42 10.98
C PHE A 96 -11.82 -3.92 11.91
N THR A 97 -11.87 -4.32 13.17
CA THR A 97 -10.92 -3.95 14.24
C THR A 97 -9.63 -4.77 14.18
N ARG A 98 -9.70 -5.98 13.60
CA ARG A 98 -8.60 -6.96 13.50
C ARG A 98 -8.10 -7.16 12.07
N ALA A 99 -8.50 -6.29 11.15
CA ALA A 99 -7.91 -6.18 9.83
C ALA A 99 -6.94 -5.00 9.82
N ILE A 100 -5.63 -5.28 9.79
CA ILE A 100 -4.58 -4.28 10.00
C ILE A 100 -3.98 -3.85 8.66
N TYR A 101 -3.72 -2.55 8.55
CA TYR A 101 -3.21 -1.85 7.38
C TYR A 101 -2.00 -1.02 7.79
N SER A 102 -0.97 -0.94 6.94
CA SER A 102 0.24 -0.13 7.20
C SER A 102 0.70 0.61 5.95
N GLY A 103 -0.22 0.90 5.03
CA GLY A 103 0.06 1.56 3.76
C GLY A 103 0.25 3.07 3.86
N PHE A 104 0.09 3.76 2.74
CA PHE A 104 0.18 5.22 2.65
C PHE A 104 -1.00 5.81 1.89
N THR A 105 -1.19 7.12 1.98
CA THR A 105 -2.04 7.80 1.01
C THR A 105 -1.35 7.83 -0.35
N THR A 106 -2.13 7.94 -1.43
CA THR A 106 -1.58 8.10 -2.79
C THR A 106 -0.67 9.32 -2.92
N ILE A 107 -0.99 10.40 -2.20
CA ILE A 107 -0.16 11.62 -2.11
C ILE A 107 1.20 11.31 -1.50
N GLU A 108 1.24 10.63 -0.35
CA GLU A 108 2.50 10.31 0.30
C GLU A 108 3.30 9.27 -0.50
N MET A 109 2.63 8.30 -1.12
CA MET A 109 3.30 7.35 -2.02
C MET A 109 3.98 8.06 -3.19
N ALA A 110 3.35 9.10 -3.76
CA ALA A 110 3.96 9.89 -4.82
C ALA A 110 5.23 10.62 -4.34
N ARG A 111 5.23 11.15 -3.10
CA ARG A 111 6.44 11.75 -2.49
C ARG A 111 7.54 10.75 -2.24
N ILE A 112 7.21 9.54 -1.78
CA ILE A 112 8.20 8.47 -1.61
C ILE A 112 8.86 8.15 -2.95
N VAL A 113 8.07 8.05 -4.04
CA VAL A 113 8.59 7.84 -5.39
C VAL A 113 9.48 8.99 -5.84
N GLU A 114 9.05 10.23 -5.65
CA GLU A 114 9.86 11.42 -5.95
C GLU A 114 11.20 11.37 -5.19
N ARG A 115 11.19 11.05 -3.90
CA ARG A 115 12.39 10.90 -3.06
C ARG A 115 13.32 9.81 -3.58
N ILE A 116 12.78 8.66 -4.00
CA ILE A 116 13.56 7.56 -4.60
C ILE A 116 14.23 8.03 -5.90
N LEU A 117 13.53 8.80 -6.73
CA LEU A 117 14.04 9.28 -8.00
C LEU A 117 15.10 10.38 -7.83
N THR A 118 14.93 11.26 -6.84
CA THR A 118 15.76 12.46 -6.66
C THR A 118 16.95 12.23 -5.71
N ASN A 119 16.72 11.53 -4.60
CA ASN A 119 17.72 11.40 -3.52
C ASN A 119 18.39 10.03 -3.49
N HIS A 120 17.74 8.99 -4.04
CA HIS A 120 18.24 7.61 -4.02
C HIS A 120 18.23 6.97 -5.43
N PRO A 121 18.82 7.61 -6.45
CA PRO A 121 18.71 7.18 -7.84
C PRO A 121 19.33 5.81 -8.14
N SER A 122 20.23 5.32 -7.27
CA SER A 122 20.85 3.99 -7.38
C SER A 122 20.11 2.91 -6.60
N LEU A 123 19.02 3.22 -5.88
CA LEU A 123 18.25 2.23 -5.14
C LEU A 123 17.59 1.25 -6.11
N SER A 124 17.75 -0.03 -5.84
CA SER A 124 17.21 -1.12 -6.66
C SER A 124 16.75 -2.29 -5.80
N GLY A 125 16.06 -3.26 -6.39
CA GLY A 125 15.55 -4.44 -5.70
C GLY A 125 14.16 -4.25 -5.10
N VAL A 126 13.78 -5.15 -4.18
CA VAL A 126 12.45 -5.18 -3.55
C VAL A 126 12.52 -4.52 -2.17
N TRP A 127 11.60 -3.59 -1.90
CA TRP A 127 11.53 -2.82 -0.67
C TRP A 127 10.12 -2.80 -0.10
N GLN A 128 10.02 -2.93 1.23
CA GLN A 128 8.76 -2.69 1.93
C GLN A 128 8.66 -1.24 2.37
N LEU A 129 7.51 -0.63 2.05
CA LEU A 129 7.16 0.69 2.53
C LEU A 129 5.99 0.52 3.49
N ALA A 130 6.16 0.98 4.71
CA ALA A 130 5.12 0.93 5.73
C ALA A 130 5.05 2.22 6.57
N SER A 131 3.82 2.63 6.88
CA SER A 131 3.51 3.56 7.95
C SER A 131 3.13 2.80 9.24
N GLU A 132 2.78 3.52 10.30
CA GLU A 132 2.29 2.91 11.54
C GLU A 132 1.07 2.00 11.27
N PRO A 133 1.01 0.79 11.85
CA PRO A 133 -0.16 -0.08 11.69
C PRO A 133 -1.45 0.56 12.23
N ILE A 134 -2.54 0.45 11.46
CA ILE A 134 -3.87 0.93 11.81
C ILE A 134 -4.92 -0.13 11.43
N SER A 135 -5.92 -0.34 12.29
CA SER A 135 -7.06 -1.20 11.90
C SER A 135 -7.93 -0.49 10.85
N LYS A 136 -8.59 -1.26 9.99
CA LYS A 136 -9.58 -0.70 9.05
C LYS A 136 -10.65 0.11 9.78
N TYR A 137 -11.10 -0.37 10.95
CA TYR A 137 -12.02 0.39 11.81
C TYR A 137 -11.47 1.78 12.17
N ASN A 138 -10.25 1.86 12.71
CA ASN A 138 -9.65 3.14 13.12
C ASN A 138 -9.38 4.05 11.92
N LEU A 139 -8.94 3.48 10.79
CA LEU A 139 -8.73 4.23 9.56
C LEU A 139 -10.05 4.84 9.05
N LEU A 140 -11.14 4.07 9.04
CA LEU A 140 -12.46 4.59 8.65
C LEU A 140 -13.00 5.62 9.64
N LYS A 141 -12.77 5.46 10.94
CA LYS A 141 -13.12 6.48 11.95
C LYS A 141 -12.34 7.78 11.73
N LEU A 142 -11.07 7.68 11.32
CA LEU A 142 -10.26 8.84 10.99
C LEU A 142 -10.78 9.53 9.72
N CYS A 143 -11.05 8.76 8.66
CA CYS A 143 -11.70 9.29 7.46
C CYS A 143 -13.05 9.93 7.77
N GLN A 144 -13.87 9.30 8.62
CA GLN A 144 -15.17 9.84 9.05
C GLN A 144 -15.01 11.24 9.65
N ALA A 145 -14.06 11.42 10.56
CA ALA A 145 -13.81 12.69 11.23
C ALA A 145 -13.27 13.77 10.27
N LYS A 146 -12.38 13.41 9.34
CA LYS A 146 -11.70 14.38 8.45
C LYS A 146 -12.53 14.76 7.23
N LEU A 147 -13.44 13.90 6.79
CA LEU A 147 -14.31 14.11 5.62
C LEU A 147 -15.71 14.60 5.97
N ASP A 148 -16.00 14.82 7.27
CA ASP A 148 -17.36 15.10 7.77
C ASP A 148 -18.39 14.10 7.22
N TRP A 149 -18.01 12.82 7.24
CA TRP A 149 -18.83 11.76 6.66
C TRP A 149 -19.95 11.37 7.63
N GLU A 150 -21.18 11.41 7.12
CA GLU A 150 -22.38 11.04 7.87
C GLU A 150 -22.62 9.53 7.81
N GLY A 151 -22.92 8.93 8.97
CA GLY A 151 -23.24 7.51 9.09
C GLY A 151 -22.66 6.88 10.37
N THR A 152 -22.84 5.58 10.53
CA THR A 152 -22.34 4.85 11.71
C THR A 152 -21.33 3.78 11.29
N ILE A 153 -20.21 3.69 12.00
CA ILE A 153 -19.21 2.64 11.82
C ILE A 153 -19.25 1.76 13.07
N GLU A 154 -19.78 0.54 12.93
CA GLU A 154 -19.82 -0.45 14.00
C GLU A 154 -18.53 -1.29 13.99
N PRO A 155 -17.91 -1.54 15.15
CA PRO A 155 -16.74 -2.41 15.22
C PRO A 155 -17.12 -3.86 14.89
N ASP A 156 -16.29 -4.54 14.10
CA ASP A 156 -16.43 -5.96 13.76
C ASP A 156 -15.08 -6.70 14.00
N ASP A 157 -15.09 -7.62 14.97
CA ASP A 157 -13.93 -8.45 15.33
C ASP A 157 -13.88 -9.80 14.60
N ALA A 158 -14.90 -10.14 13.79
CA ALA A 158 -15.05 -11.48 13.22
C ALA A 158 -14.02 -11.79 12.13
N PHE A 159 -13.63 -10.77 11.35
CA PHE A 159 -12.61 -10.91 10.31
C PHE A 159 -11.23 -10.47 10.84
N VAL A 160 -10.27 -11.41 10.78
CA VAL A 160 -8.89 -11.20 11.22
C VAL A 160 -7.96 -11.31 10.03
N CYS A 161 -7.17 -10.26 9.79
CA CYS A 161 -6.18 -10.24 8.72
C CYS A 161 -5.15 -9.15 9.01
N ASP A 162 -3.95 -9.55 9.44
CA ASP A 162 -2.86 -8.63 9.72
C ASP A 162 -1.77 -8.78 8.67
N ARG A 163 -1.84 -7.95 7.63
CA ARG A 163 -0.83 -7.83 6.57
C ARG A 163 0.09 -6.62 6.78
N SER A 164 0.19 -6.12 8.01
CA SER A 164 1.11 -5.02 8.30
C SER A 164 2.54 -5.38 7.90
N LEU A 165 3.23 -4.43 7.31
CA LEU A 165 4.60 -4.55 6.82
C LEU A 165 5.55 -3.82 7.78
N ASP A 166 6.79 -4.29 7.85
CA ASP A 166 7.89 -3.61 8.50
C ASP A 166 8.69 -2.80 7.46
N GLY A 167 8.57 -1.47 7.53
CA GLY A 167 9.28 -0.53 6.63
C GLY A 167 10.65 -0.09 7.15
N SER A 168 11.12 -0.63 8.28
CA SER A 168 12.31 -0.12 8.98
C SER A 168 13.57 -0.15 8.11
N ARG A 169 13.74 -1.19 7.28
CA ARG A 169 14.90 -1.33 6.39
C ARG A 169 14.98 -0.19 5.37
N PHE A 170 13.85 0.15 4.75
CA PHE A 170 13.76 1.29 3.83
C PHE A 170 14.00 2.62 4.56
N ASN A 171 13.39 2.80 5.73
CA ASN A 171 13.52 4.02 6.53
C ASN A 171 14.96 4.26 6.97
N GLN A 172 15.66 3.23 7.44
CA GLN A 172 17.06 3.30 7.86
C GLN A 172 17.98 3.63 6.68
N LEU A 173 17.80 2.98 5.52
CA LEU A 173 18.64 3.23 4.35
C LEU A 173 18.42 4.63 3.77
N THR A 174 17.16 5.06 3.66
CA THR A 174 16.81 6.29 2.94
C THR A 174 16.71 7.52 3.84
N GLY A 175 16.73 7.34 5.16
CA GLY A 175 16.40 8.37 6.15
C GLY A 175 14.94 8.84 6.07
N TYR A 176 14.04 8.03 5.48
CA TYR A 176 12.62 8.37 5.38
C TYR A 176 11.93 8.19 6.74
N GLN A 177 11.01 9.10 7.04
CA GLN A 177 10.18 9.08 8.25
C GLN A 177 8.72 9.16 7.81
N PRO A 178 7.94 8.09 7.98
CA PRO A 178 6.55 8.09 7.56
C PRO A 178 5.74 9.11 8.39
N PRO A 179 4.88 9.93 7.77
CA PRO A 179 3.95 10.78 8.50
C PRO A 179 2.91 9.95 9.26
N SER A 180 2.26 10.57 10.25
CA SER A 180 1.16 9.92 10.97
C SER A 180 -0.07 9.74 10.07
N TRP A 181 -0.91 8.76 10.40
CA TRP A 181 -2.21 8.60 9.73
C TRP A 181 -3.06 9.86 9.80
N ASP A 182 -3.06 10.57 10.93
CA ASP A 182 -3.80 11.83 11.07
C ASP A 182 -3.35 12.87 10.03
N ALA A 183 -2.03 13.07 9.88
CA ALA A 183 -1.48 13.99 8.89
C ALA A 183 -1.83 13.56 7.46
N MET A 184 -1.63 12.27 7.14
CA MET A 184 -1.91 11.74 5.81
C MET A 184 -3.39 11.86 5.42
N ILE A 185 -4.31 11.52 6.32
CA ILE A 185 -5.76 11.59 6.02
C ILE A 185 -6.27 13.03 6.03
N THR A 186 -5.71 13.90 6.87
CA THR A 186 -6.02 15.34 6.81
C THR A 186 -5.68 15.92 5.45
N GLU A 187 -4.45 15.66 4.96
CA GLU A 187 -4.04 16.12 3.64
C GLU A 187 -4.89 15.50 2.52
N LEU A 188 -5.18 14.20 2.59
CA LEU A 188 -6.01 13.54 1.59
C LEU A 188 -7.41 14.18 1.52
N ALA A 189 -8.00 14.52 2.67
CA ALA A 189 -9.30 15.17 2.75
C ALA A 189 -9.35 16.55 2.08
N GLU A 190 -8.25 17.31 2.10
CA GLU A 190 -8.16 18.61 1.42
C GLU A 190 -8.17 18.51 -0.12
N THR A 191 -7.96 17.32 -0.66
CA THR A 191 -7.93 17.06 -2.11
C THR A 191 -9.21 16.47 -2.69
N LEU A 192 -10.21 16.19 -1.84
CA LEU A 192 -11.49 15.57 -2.21
C LEU A 192 -12.62 16.61 -2.26
#